data_AF-A0A2B7XTS7-F1
#
_entry.id   AF-A0A2B7XTS7-F1
#
_cell.length_a   1.000
_cell.length_b   1.000
_cell.length_c   1.000
_cell.angle_alpha   90.00
_cell.angle_beta   90.00
_cell.angle_gamma   90.00
#
_symmetry.space_group_name_H-M   'P 1'
#
loop_
_entity.id
_entity.type
_entity.pdbx_description
1 polymer ?
#
loop_
_entity_poly.entity_id
_entity_poly.type
_entity_poly.pdbx_seq_one_letter_code
_entity_poly.pdbx_strand_id
1 'polypeptide(L)'
;MDNERRRRRAQLAAAAATLAGAVATVSTLNAANYMVYWQEYEHESPTQYKLPVPFTSFEFNLDELSNEFTMLKFCFSKEEIGHIIPYLRLDQIVWNSRYKTSQELAFCILLGCLAYPVRFEDMTTVFGRSKFYISSIFTDMVLHIRDRFQDMLRWDPHRLTVNRLREYAQHIDNLGGGDRVWGYIDGTLQRTTRPGENQRSVYSGHKHYHGFKFQAVLTPDGLLSSVFGPVVGSCGDWMLFQQSSIENNIKTLFETADIPEDEWLYIYGDPAYTGSAATIGAYKKPQNSQLTASQSQFNKEMSQNRVAVEHGFGLVQHYWAKSAYHLSHKIGLSPVGASYFTACLLTNIMTCLHGNQVSKRFGCPAPSFE
;
A
#
# COMPACT_ATOMS: atom_id res chain seq x y z
N MET A 1 41.59 20.67 17.22
CA MET A 1 41.16 19.86 16.06
C MET A 1 39.94 18.98 16.33
N ASP A 2 39.86 18.28 17.47
CA ASP A 2 38.77 17.30 17.71
C ASP A 2 37.41 17.95 18.07
N ASN A 3 37.42 19.01 18.88
CA ASN A 3 36.21 19.80 19.20
C ASN A 3 35.59 20.51 17.98
N GLU A 4 36.41 20.85 16.99
CA GLU A 4 35.99 21.54 15.77
C GLU A 4 35.33 20.58 14.77
N ARG A 5 35.82 19.33 14.71
CA ARG A 5 35.19 18.23 13.96
C ARG A 5 33.86 17.80 14.58
N ARG A 6 33.76 17.74 15.91
CA ARG A 6 32.51 17.47 16.62
C ARG A 6 31.47 18.57 16.38
N ARG A 7 31.86 19.85 16.45
CA ARG A 7 30.98 20.98 16.11
C ARG A 7 30.50 20.93 14.65
N ARG A 8 31.38 20.64 13.69
CA ARG A 8 30.99 20.48 12.27
C ARG A 8 30.02 19.31 12.05
N ARG A 9 30.24 18.17 12.71
CA ARG A 9 29.31 17.02 12.64
C ARG A 9 27.94 17.34 13.24
N ALA A 10 27.90 18.03 14.39
CA ALA A 10 26.64 18.46 15.00
C ALA A 10 25.90 19.50 14.13
N GLN A 11 26.62 20.42 13.49
CA GLN A 11 26.03 21.40 12.57
C GLN A 11 25.51 20.75 11.27
N LEU A 12 26.21 19.74 10.74
CA LEU A 12 25.76 18.97 9.58
C LEU A 12 24.55 18.08 9.90
N ALA A 13 24.53 17.45 11.08
CA ALA A 13 23.38 16.67 11.55
C ALA A 13 22.16 17.56 11.81
N ALA A 14 22.34 18.74 12.41
CA ALA A 14 21.28 19.73 12.59
C ALA A 14 20.78 20.28 11.24
N ALA A 15 21.67 20.58 10.29
CA ALA A 15 21.28 21.01 8.96
C ALA A 15 20.53 19.92 8.19
N ALA A 16 20.94 18.65 8.31
CA ALA A 16 20.27 17.50 7.73
C ALA A 16 18.90 17.24 8.38
N ALA A 17 18.77 17.41 9.69
CA ALA A 17 17.49 17.31 10.41
C ALA A 17 16.54 18.46 10.04
N THR A 18 17.05 19.69 9.87
CA THR A 18 16.26 20.84 9.40
C THR A 18 15.84 20.67 7.94
N LEU A 19 16.69 20.15 7.08
CA LEU A 19 16.35 19.78 5.69
C LEU A 19 15.33 18.64 5.65
N ALA A 20 15.49 17.60 6.47
CA ALA A 20 14.54 16.50 6.59
C ALA A 20 13.19 16.99 7.14
N GLY A 21 13.19 17.89 8.14
CA GLY A 21 11.98 18.51 8.68
C GLY A 21 11.27 19.44 7.69
N ALA A 22 12.04 20.23 6.91
CA ALA A 22 11.51 21.10 5.86
C ALA A 22 10.97 20.30 4.66
N VAL A 23 11.63 19.20 4.30
CA VAL A 23 11.19 18.30 3.23
C VAL A 23 9.99 17.46 3.68
N ALA A 24 9.96 17.00 4.94
CA ALA A 24 8.83 16.31 5.52
C ALA A 24 7.61 17.23 5.57
N THR A 25 7.75 18.48 6.06
CA THR A 25 6.67 19.48 6.04
C THR A 25 6.24 19.83 4.62
N VAL A 26 7.14 20.02 3.65
CA VAL A 26 6.74 20.29 2.25
C VAL A 26 6.08 19.06 1.59
N SER A 27 6.43 17.83 1.98
CA SER A 27 5.83 16.60 1.45
C SER A 27 4.49 16.24 2.10
N THR A 28 4.34 16.46 3.42
CA THR A 28 3.05 16.34 4.11
C THR A 28 2.15 17.49 3.74
N LEU A 29 2.65 18.72 3.54
CA LEU A 29 1.88 19.80 2.93
C LEU A 29 1.52 19.45 1.48
N ASN A 30 2.39 18.83 0.67
CA ASN A 30 2.00 18.48 -0.70
C ASN A 30 1.01 17.30 -0.77
N ALA A 31 1.15 16.26 0.05
CA ALA A 31 0.22 15.14 0.12
C ALA A 31 -1.10 15.54 0.81
N ALA A 32 -1.04 16.35 1.87
CA ALA A 32 -2.22 16.94 2.50
C ALA A 32 -2.87 17.97 1.58
N ASN A 33 -2.13 18.79 0.81
CA ASN A 33 -2.71 19.66 -0.22
C ASN A 33 -3.44 18.82 -1.28
N TYR A 34 -2.89 17.68 -1.70
CA TYR A 34 -3.60 16.73 -2.57
C TYR A 34 -4.84 16.08 -1.93
N MET A 35 -4.97 16.08 -0.60
CA MET A 35 -6.16 15.62 0.13
C MET A 35 -7.11 16.75 0.54
N VAL A 36 -6.63 18.00 0.64
CA VAL A 36 -7.37 19.22 1.01
C VAL A 36 -8.01 19.89 -0.21
N TYR A 37 -7.63 19.51 -1.43
CA TYR A 37 -8.33 19.89 -2.67
C TYR A 37 -9.78 19.36 -2.80
N TRP A 38 -10.37 18.83 -1.72
CA TRP A 38 -11.82 18.60 -1.63
C TRP A 38 -12.60 19.85 -1.18
N GLN A 39 -11.94 20.88 -0.61
CA GLN A 39 -12.63 22.07 -0.08
C GLN A 39 -12.62 23.30 -1.00
N GLU A 40 -11.85 23.33 -2.10
CA GLU A 40 -11.72 24.52 -2.96
C GLU A 40 -12.21 24.34 -4.41
N TYR A 41 -13.02 23.31 -4.70
CA TYR A 41 -13.70 23.18 -6.00
C TYR A 41 -15.18 23.63 -5.92
N GLU A 42 -15.40 24.89 -5.56
CA GLU A 42 -16.60 25.64 -5.96
C GLU A 42 -16.27 26.50 -7.18
N HIS A 43 -16.00 25.86 -8.33
CA HIS A 43 -16.28 26.55 -9.59
C HIS A 43 -17.80 26.51 -9.76
N GLU A 44 -18.47 27.61 -9.43
CA GLU A 44 -19.87 27.89 -9.78
C GLU A 44 -20.04 27.87 -11.32
N SER A 45 -20.06 26.67 -11.88
CA SER A 45 -20.66 26.44 -13.18
C SER A 45 -22.17 26.42 -12.94
N PRO A 46 -22.99 27.16 -13.70
CA PRO A 46 -24.44 27.12 -13.52
C PRO A 46 -24.89 25.67 -13.57
N THR A 47 -25.53 25.20 -12.49
CA THR A 47 -26.03 23.84 -12.33
C THR A 47 -27.15 23.61 -13.33
N GLN A 48 -26.78 23.27 -14.56
CA GLN A 48 -27.72 22.83 -15.57
C GLN A 48 -28.31 21.51 -15.07
N TYR A 49 -29.57 21.53 -14.65
CA TYR A 49 -30.30 20.34 -14.25
C TYR A 49 -30.25 19.33 -15.39
N LYS A 50 -29.55 18.21 -15.18
CA LYS A 50 -29.53 17.08 -16.10
C LYS A 50 -30.60 16.10 -15.64
N LEU A 51 -31.45 15.67 -16.57
CA LEU A 51 -32.43 14.62 -16.29
C LEU A 51 -31.73 13.38 -15.71
N PRO A 52 -32.32 12.73 -14.69
CA PRO A 52 -31.78 11.50 -14.14
C PRO A 52 -31.61 10.47 -15.26
N VAL A 53 -30.42 9.90 -15.38
CA VAL A 53 -30.21 8.75 -16.28
C VAL A 53 -31.07 7.59 -15.76
N PRO A 54 -31.95 7.01 -16.57
CA PRO A 54 -32.75 5.85 -16.15
C PRO A 54 -31.83 4.73 -15.69
N PHE A 55 -32.15 4.11 -14.57
CA PHE A 55 -31.43 2.94 -14.06
C PHE A 55 -32.41 1.96 -13.42
N THR A 56 -31.99 0.70 -13.32
CA THR A 56 -32.80 -0.34 -12.66
C THR A 56 -32.69 -0.16 -11.15
N SER A 57 -33.79 0.16 -10.49
CA SER A 57 -33.84 0.33 -9.04
C SER A 57 -34.44 -0.92 -8.40
N PHE A 58 -33.71 -1.53 -7.47
CA PHE A 58 -34.15 -2.66 -6.66
C PHE A 58 -33.42 -2.65 -5.32
N GLU A 59 -33.89 -3.45 -4.36
CA GLU A 59 -33.21 -3.62 -3.08
C GLU A 59 -32.14 -4.69 -3.20
N PHE A 60 -30.89 -4.33 -2.89
CA PHE A 60 -29.78 -5.27 -2.96
C PHE A 60 -29.87 -6.28 -1.82
N ASN A 61 -29.79 -7.55 -2.15
CA ASN A 61 -29.73 -8.65 -1.19
C ASN A 61 -28.60 -9.61 -1.56
N LEU A 62 -27.59 -9.72 -0.69
CA LEU A 62 -26.43 -10.59 -0.92
C LEU A 62 -26.84 -12.08 -0.95
N ASP A 63 -27.86 -12.45 -0.18
CA ASP A 63 -28.33 -13.84 -0.08
C ASP A 63 -28.97 -14.34 -1.38
N GLU A 64 -29.49 -13.44 -2.21
CA GLU A 64 -30.12 -13.78 -3.50
C GLU A 64 -29.10 -14.01 -4.63
N LEU A 65 -27.84 -13.58 -4.46
CA LEU A 65 -26.79 -13.78 -5.46
C LEU A 65 -26.31 -15.24 -5.48
N SER A 66 -25.75 -15.75 -6.58
CA SER A 66 -25.09 -17.07 -6.54
C SER A 66 -23.67 -16.93 -5.96
N ASN A 67 -23.11 -17.98 -5.34
CA ASN A 67 -21.73 -17.92 -4.84
C ASN A 67 -20.72 -17.68 -5.97
N GLU A 68 -20.96 -18.25 -7.15
CA GLU A 68 -20.14 -18.01 -8.35
C GLU A 68 -20.18 -16.54 -8.76
N PHE A 69 -21.37 -15.92 -8.73
CA PHE A 69 -21.52 -14.49 -9.03
C PHE A 69 -20.81 -13.62 -7.99
N THR A 70 -20.97 -13.94 -6.70
CA THR A 70 -20.32 -13.23 -5.59
C THR A 70 -18.80 -13.28 -5.72
N MET A 71 -18.23 -14.47 -5.95
CA MET A 71 -16.79 -14.63 -6.19
C MET A 71 -16.32 -13.84 -7.43
N LEU A 72 -17.06 -13.93 -8.53
CA LEU A 72 -16.70 -13.25 -9.77
C LEU A 72 -16.75 -11.72 -9.64
N LYS A 73 -17.71 -11.18 -8.89
CA LYS A 73 -17.92 -9.73 -8.77
C LYS A 73 -17.18 -9.10 -7.61
N PHE A 74 -17.04 -9.81 -6.49
CA PHE A 74 -16.57 -9.26 -5.23
C PHE A 74 -15.28 -9.91 -4.73
N CYS A 75 -14.77 -10.92 -5.44
CA CYS A 75 -13.57 -11.69 -5.10
C CYS A 75 -13.66 -12.53 -3.81
N PHE A 76 -14.74 -12.39 -3.05
CA PHE A 76 -15.03 -13.11 -1.81
C PHE A 76 -16.36 -13.86 -1.93
N SER A 77 -16.51 -14.93 -1.17
CA SER A 77 -17.77 -15.64 -0.98
C SER A 77 -18.70 -14.85 -0.05
N LYS A 78 -19.98 -15.23 0.00
CA LYS A 78 -20.95 -14.57 0.89
C LYS A 78 -20.58 -14.72 2.36
N GLU A 79 -20.13 -15.92 2.73
CA GLU A 79 -19.71 -16.24 4.09
C GLU A 79 -18.51 -15.38 4.51
N GLU A 80 -17.52 -15.24 3.64
CA GLU A 80 -16.36 -14.37 3.88
C GLU A 80 -16.76 -12.90 3.99
N ILE A 81 -17.65 -12.42 3.12
CA ILE A 81 -18.19 -11.06 3.20
C ILE A 81 -18.84 -10.83 4.57
N GLY A 82 -19.70 -11.75 5.00
CA GLY A 82 -20.33 -11.71 6.33
C GLY A 82 -19.32 -11.77 7.48
N HIS A 83 -18.25 -12.55 7.32
CA HIS A 83 -17.19 -12.68 8.32
C HIS A 83 -16.31 -11.43 8.43
N ILE A 84 -16.05 -10.73 7.32
CA ILE A 84 -15.17 -9.55 7.30
C ILE A 84 -15.85 -8.30 7.86
N ILE A 85 -17.14 -8.09 7.56
CA ILE A 85 -17.88 -6.86 7.89
C ILE A 85 -17.72 -6.39 9.35
N PRO A 86 -17.85 -7.25 10.38
CA PRO A 86 -17.71 -6.86 11.78
C PRO A 86 -16.38 -6.18 12.13
N TYR A 87 -15.31 -6.50 11.41
CA TYR A 87 -13.97 -5.97 11.65
C TYR A 87 -13.75 -4.60 10.99
N LEU A 88 -14.50 -4.29 9.93
CA LEU A 88 -14.36 -3.03 9.18
C LEU A 88 -14.99 -1.82 9.88
N ARG A 89 -15.81 -2.04 10.92
CA ARG A 89 -16.48 -0.99 11.71
C ARG A 89 -17.27 0.00 10.85
N LEU A 90 -18.02 -0.54 9.89
CA LEU A 90 -18.81 0.25 8.94
C LEU A 90 -19.97 1.01 9.60
N ASP A 91 -20.34 0.63 10.82
CA ASP A 91 -21.26 1.35 11.71
C ASP A 91 -20.79 2.76 12.07
N GLN A 92 -19.48 3.03 11.96
CA GLN A 92 -18.87 4.31 12.33
C GLN A 92 -18.81 5.31 11.16
N ILE A 93 -19.22 4.91 9.97
CA ILE A 93 -19.14 5.77 8.78
C ILE A 93 -20.22 6.85 8.82
N VAL A 94 -19.80 8.10 8.63
CA VAL A 94 -20.68 9.23 8.37
C VAL A 94 -20.75 9.45 6.86
N TRP A 95 -21.89 9.13 6.25
CA TRP A 95 -22.08 9.22 4.80
C TRP A 95 -22.25 10.68 4.34
N ASN A 96 -21.38 11.16 3.45
CA ASN A 96 -21.31 12.56 3.02
C ASN A 96 -22.62 13.07 2.37
N SER A 97 -23.36 12.16 1.71
CA SER A 97 -24.61 12.48 1.00
C SER A 97 -25.88 12.16 1.80
N ARG A 98 -25.77 11.92 3.12
CA ARG A 98 -26.87 11.46 4.00
C ARG A 98 -27.60 10.20 3.50
N TYR A 99 -26.95 9.40 2.67
CA TYR A 99 -27.51 8.13 2.23
C TYR A 99 -27.62 7.17 3.41
N LYS A 100 -28.67 6.35 3.38
CA LYS A 100 -28.78 5.16 4.22
C LYS A 100 -28.34 3.97 3.38
N THR A 101 -27.35 3.23 3.87
CA THR A 101 -26.86 2.00 3.24
C THR A 101 -26.70 0.93 4.30
N SER A 102 -26.99 -0.32 3.94
CA SER A 102 -26.56 -1.44 4.77
C SER A 102 -25.05 -1.61 4.67
N GLN A 103 -24.45 -2.19 5.71
CA GLN A 103 -23.01 -2.49 5.73
C GLN A 103 -22.64 -3.47 4.60
N GLU A 104 -23.51 -4.45 4.34
CA GLU A 104 -23.34 -5.42 3.25
C GLU A 104 -23.34 -4.77 1.87
N LEU A 105 -24.31 -3.89 1.58
CA LEU A 105 -24.35 -3.17 0.31
C LEU A 105 -23.12 -2.26 0.15
N ALA A 106 -22.74 -1.55 1.21
CA ALA A 106 -21.59 -0.66 1.17
C ALA A 106 -20.28 -1.43 0.90
N PHE A 107 -20.11 -2.59 1.54
CA PHE A 107 -18.94 -3.42 1.33
C PHE A 107 -18.94 -4.08 -0.06
N CYS A 108 -20.08 -4.58 -0.54
CA CYS A 108 -20.19 -5.12 -1.90
C CYS A 108 -19.93 -4.05 -2.98
N ILE A 109 -20.37 -2.80 -2.74
CA ILE A 109 -20.01 -1.65 -3.60
C ILE A 109 -18.50 -1.44 -3.62
N LEU A 110 -17.85 -1.43 -2.46
CA LEU A 110 -16.39 -1.29 -2.37
C LEU A 110 -15.68 -2.38 -3.18
N LEU A 111 -16.01 -3.65 -2.91
CA LEU A 111 -15.40 -4.81 -3.55
C LEU A 111 -15.63 -4.80 -5.07
N GLY A 112 -16.87 -4.68 -5.51
CA GLY A 112 -17.22 -4.70 -6.93
C GLY A 112 -16.61 -3.53 -7.71
N CYS A 113 -16.46 -2.37 -7.06
CA CYS A 113 -15.80 -1.23 -7.67
C CYS A 113 -14.28 -1.41 -7.77
N LEU A 114 -13.62 -2.12 -6.85
CA LEU A 114 -12.17 -2.36 -6.90
C LEU A 114 -11.80 -3.54 -7.81
N ALA A 115 -12.64 -4.58 -7.86
CA ALA A 115 -12.37 -5.83 -8.56
C ALA A 115 -12.05 -5.62 -10.04
N TYR A 116 -12.80 -4.75 -10.73
CA TYR A 116 -12.59 -4.48 -12.15
C TYR A 116 -12.93 -3.04 -12.54
N PRO A 117 -12.22 -2.42 -13.50
CA PRO A 117 -12.55 -1.08 -13.99
C PRO A 117 -13.85 -1.07 -14.79
N VAL A 118 -14.97 -0.86 -14.10
CA VAL A 118 -16.32 -0.75 -14.68
C VAL A 118 -16.85 0.67 -14.49
N ARG A 119 -17.69 1.16 -15.42
CA ARG A 119 -18.37 2.45 -15.24
C ARG A 119 -19.41 2.31 -14.13
N PHE A 120 -19.58 3.33 -13.29
CA PHE A 120 -20.62 3.31 -12.26
C PHE A 120 -22.04 3.14 -12.83
N GLU A 121 -22.26 3.52 -14.08
CA GLU A 121 -23.52 3.32 -14.80
C GLU A 121 -23.83 1.83 -15.01
N ASP A 122 -22.84 1.03 -15.38
CA ASP A 122 -23.03 -0.41 -15.56
C ASP A 122 -23.27 -1.11 -14.21
N MET A 123 -22.62 -0.62 -13.13
CA MET A 123 -22.79 -1.15 -11.77
C MET A 123 -24.19 -0.91 -11.20
N THR A 124 -25.00 -0.02 -11.78
CA THR A 124 -26.39 0.18 -11.36
C THR A 124 -27.23 -1.08 -11.51
N THR A 125 -26.92 -1.93 -12.50
CA THR A 125 -27.60 -3.22 -12.73
C THR A 125 -27.30 -4.26 -11.66
N VAL A 126 -26.17 -4.12 -10.95
CA VAL A 126 -25.75 -5.04 -9.89
C VAL A 126 -26.27 -4.58 -8.53
N PHE A 127 -26.23 -3.27 -8.26
CA PHE A 127 -26.55 -2.74 -6.93
C PHE A 127 -27.97 -2.17 -6.80
N GLY A 128 -28.69 -1.97 -7.90
CA GLY A 128 -30.04 -1.40 -7.85
C GLY A 128 -30.07 0.06 -7.38
N ARG A 129 -28.94 0.76 -7.46
CA ARG A 129 -28.74 2.14 -6.99
C ARG A 129 -28.20 3.02 -8.11
N SER A 130 -28.41 4.33 -8.00
CA SER A 130 -27.92 5.29 -8.99
C SER A 130 -26.39 5.36 -9.01
N LYS A 131 -25.80 5.74 -10.14
CA LYS A 131 -24.34 5.93 -10.25
C LYS A 131 -23.75 6.90 -9.23
N PHE A 132 -24.52 7.93 -8.84
CA PHE A 132 -24.11 8.92 -7.84
C PHE A 132 -24.07 8.32 -6.44
N TYR A 133 -25.05 7.49 -6.10
CA TYR A 133 -25.06 6.72 -4.86
C TYR A 133 -23.83 5.81 -4.78
N ILE A 134 -23.61 5.00 -5.81
CA ILE A 134 -22.48 4.05 -5.87
C ILE A 134 -21.15 4.79 -5.74
N SER A 135 -20.96 5.90 -6.46
CA SER A 135 -19.74 6.71 -6.38
C SER A 135 -19.52 7.34 -5.00
N SER A 136 -20.58 7.85 -4.36
CA SER A 136 -20.50 8.44 -3.02
C SER A 136 -20.12 7.37 -1.99
N ILE A 137 -20.83 6.24 -1.97
CA ILE A 137 -20.57 5.15 -1.03
C ILE A 137 -19.17 4.57 -1.23
N PHE A 138 -18.73 4.35 -2.47
CA PHE A 138 -17.38 3.90 -2.76
C PHE A 138 -16.31 4.83 -2.18
N THR A 139 -16.49 6.15 -2.35
CA THR A 139 -15.55 7.17 -1.85
C THR A 139 -15.50 7.19 -0.33
N ASP A 140 -16.67 7.20 0.33
CA ASP A 140 -16.76 7.20 1.79
C ASP A 140 -16.13 5.91 2.37
N MET A 141 -16.34 4.76 1.73
CA MET A 141 -15.75 3.48 2.13
C MET A 141 -14.22 3.48 2.06
N VAL A 142 -13.61 3.88 0.94
CA VAL A 142 -12.14 3.86 0.83
C VAL A 142 -11.46 4.86 1.77
N LEU A 143 -12.11 6.00 2.05
CA LEU A 143 -11.60 6.98 3.02
C LEU A 143 -11.69 6.44 4.44
N HIS A 144 -12.83 5.84 4.83
CA HIS A 144 -12.99 5.19 6.13
C HIS A 144 -11.95 4.08 6.36
N ILE A 145 -11.79 3.18 5.38
CA ILE A 145 -10.81 2.09 5.48
C ILE A 145 -9.39 2.63 5.61
N ARG A 146 -9.02 3.62 4.79
CA ARG A 146 -7.71 4.26 4.93
C ARG A 146 -7.54 4.84 6.34
N ASP A 147 -8.47 5.66 6.79
CA ASP A 147 -8.31 6.39 8.05
C ASP A 147 -8.25 5.43 9.24
N ARG A 148 -8.98 4.33 9.19
CA ARG A 148 -9.01 3.31 10.24
C ARG A 148 -7.78 2.42 10.27
N PHE A 149 -7.27 2.02 9.11
CA PHE A 149 -6.26 0.95 9.00
C PHE A 149 -4.88 1.44 8.50
N GLN A 150 -4.71 2.73 8.16
CA GLN A 150 -3.43 3.26 7.67
C GLN A 150 -2.25 3.01 8.60
N ASP A 151 -2.43 3.20 9.91
CA ASP A 151 -1.32 3.04 10.84
C ASP A 151 -0.93 1.58 10.99
N MET A 152 -1.92 0.67 11.06
CA MET A 152 -1.70 -0.77 11.07
C MET A 152 -0.97 -1.25 9.81
N LEU A 153 -1.40 -0.82 8.62
CA LEU A 153 -0.76 -1.24 7.38
C LEU A 153 0.58 -0.53 7.14
N ARG A 154 0.83 0.62 7.78
CA ARG A 154 2.15 1.27 7.76
C ARG A 154 3.14 0.52 8.63
N TRP A 155 2.73 0.15 9.83
CA TRP A 155 3.52 -0.66 10.75
C TRP A 155 2.60 -1.27 11.80
N ASP A 156 2.56 -2.60 11.85
CA ASP A 156 1.81 -3.35 12.84
C ASP A 156 2.75 -3.81 13.96
N PRO A 157 2.83 -3.10 15.10
CA PRO A 157 3.72 -3.46 16.20
C PRO A 157 3.29 -4.74 16.94
N HIS A 158 2.04 -5.16 16.80
CA HIS A 158 1.54 -6.38 17.45
C HIS A 158 2.00 -7.63 16.70
N ARG A 159 2.06 -7.56 15.37
CA ARG A 159 2.54 -8.67 14.53
C ARG A 159 4.04 -8.61 14.26
N LEU A 160 4.60 -7.42 13.99
CA LEU A 160 6.01 -7.24 13.66
C LEU A 160 6.88 -7.15 14.93
N THR A 161 6.86 -8.21 15.72
CA THR A 161 7.70 -8.37 16.91
C THR A 161 9.07 -8.95 16.54
N VAL A 162 10.09 -8.76 17.39
CA VAL A 162 11.44 -9.32 17.18
C VAL A 162 11.40 -10.84 16.93
N ASN A 163 10.59 -11.58 17.70
CA ASN A 163 10.45 -13.02 17.54
C ASN A 163 9.87 -13.36 16.16
N ARG A 164 8.84 -12.65 15.72
CA ARG A 164 8.24 -12.86 14.40
C ARG A 164 9.20 -12.52 13.26
N LEU A 165 10.01 -11.46 13.41
CA LEU A 165 11.03 -11.13 12.42
C LEU A 165 12.11 -12.22 12.34
N ARG A 166 12.52 -12.81 13.47
CA ARG A 166 13.45 -13.95 13.51
C ARG A 166 12.87 -15.19 12.84
N GLU A 167 11.59 -15.49 13.06
CA GLU A 167 10.88 -16.58 12.35
C GLU A 167 10.89 -16.36 10.84
N TYR A 168 10.58 -15.13 10.38
CA TYR A 168 10.66 -14.80 8.96
C TYR A 168 12.06 -14.97 8.38
N ALA A 169 13.09 -14.57 9.13
CA ALA A 169 14.47 -14.75 8.69
C ALA A 169 14.84 -16.23 8.52
N GLN A 170 14.38 -17.10 9.41
CA GLN A 170 14.55 -18.55 9.27
C GLN A 170 13.86 -19.11 8.02
N HIS A 171 12.63 -18.66 7.74
CA HIS A 171 11.91 -19.07 6.52
C HIS A 171 12.63 -18.64 5.23
N ILE A 172 13.27 -17.47 5.24
CA ILE A 172 14.07 -16.99 4.12
C ILE A 172 15.36 -17.79 3.99
N ASP A 173 16.08 -18.02 5.10
CA ASP A 173 17.35 -18.76 5.11
C ASP A 173 17.20 -20.21 4.60
N ASN A 174 16.05 -20.85 4.88
CA ASN A 174 15.71 -22.18 4.35
C ASN A 174 15.69 -22.25 2.80
N LEU A 175 15.50 -21.12 2.11
CA LEU A 175 15.57 -21.02 0.64
C LEU A 175 16.87 -20.39 0.13
N GLY A 176 17.83 -20.16 1.03
CA GLY A 176 19.04 -19.40 0.76
C GLY A 176 18.86 -17.88 0.88
N GLY A 177 19.98 -17.20 1.11
CA GLY A 177 20.03 -15.76 1.32
C GLY A 177 20.34 -15.33 2.76
N GLY A 178 20.59 -16.25 3.69
CA GLY A 178 21.13 -15.93 5.01
C GLY A 178 20.08 -15.61 6.08
N ASP A 179 20.55 -15.62 7.32
CA ASP A 179 19.76 -15.62 8.56
C ASP A 179 19.36 -14.22 9.06
N ARG A 180 19.72 -13.16 8.33
CA ARG A 180 19.52 -11.76 8.76
C ARG A 180 18.46 -10.99 7.98
N VAL A 181 17.75 -11.59 7.04
CA VAL A 181 16.73 -10.89 6.25
C VAL A 181 15.36 -11.40 6.60
N TRP A 182 14.45 -10.52 7.01
CA TRP A 182 13.10 -10.89 7.41
C TRP A 182 12.00 -10.53 6.39
N GLY A 183 12.34 -9.79 5.35
CA GLY A 183 11.37 -9.38 4.32
C GLY A 183 12.00 -8.70 3.13
N TYR A 184 11.17 -8.37 2.15
CA TYR A 184 11.57 -7.75 0.89
C TYR A 184 10.86 -6.41 0.67
N ILE A 185 11.63 -5.35 0.40
CA ILE A 185 11.10 -4.00 0.14
C ILE A 185 11.23 -3.63 -1.32
N ASP A 186 10.17 -3.05 -1.88
CA ASP A 186 10.21 -2.46 -3.21
C ASP A 186 9.21 -1.32 -3.37
N GLY A 187 9.50 -0.44 -4.33
CA GLY A 187 8.62 0.64 -4.76
C GLY A 187 7.70 0.18 -5.90
N THR A 188 6.51 0.76 -5.98
CA THR A 188 5.59 0.58 -7.10
C THR A 188 4.95 1.91 -7.49
N LEU A 189 4.74 2.12 -8.79
CA LEU A 189 4.16 3.35 -9.33
C LEU A 189 2.74 3.09 -9.83
N GLN A 190 1.77 3.67 -9.14
CA GLN A 190 0.36 3.65 -9.54
C GLN A 190 0.11 4.74 -10.57
N ARG A 191 0.00 4.34 -11.83
CA ARG A 191 -0.22 5.24 -12.96
C ARG A 191 -1.59 5.92 -12.87
N THR A 192 -1.64 7.19 -13.22
CA THR A 192 -2.86 8.01 -13.28
C THR A 192 -3.10 8.54 -14.69
N THR A 193 -4.32 9.02 -14.96
CA THR A 193 -4.54 9.90 -16.10
C THR A 193 -3.71 11.18 -15.92
N ARG A 194 -3.34 11.82 -17.03
CA ARG A 194 -2.75 13.16 -16.99
C ARG A 194 -3.72 14.10 -16.22
N PRO A 195 -3.31 14.66 -15.08
CA PRO A 195 -4.16 15.56 -14.31
C PRO A 195 -4.29 16.91 -15.05
N GLY A 196 -5.36 17.65 -14.77
CA GLY A 196 -5.51 19.02 -15.26
C GLY A 196 -4.43 19.94 -14.65
N GLU A 197 -4.23 19.81 -13.35
CA GLU A 197 -3.36 20.65 -12.53
C GLU A 197 -2.14 19.88 -11.98
N ASN A 198 -1.11 20.60 -11.54
CA ASN A 198 0.08 20.06 -10.87
C ASN A 198 0.78 18.89 -11.60
N GLN A 199 0.62 18.80 -12.93
CA GLN A 199 1.12 17.71 -13.79
C GLN A 199 2.60 17.35 -13.56
N ARG A 200 3.46 18.37 -13.44
CA ARG A 200 4.91 18.18 -13.25
C ARG A 200 5.23 17.43 -11.96
N SER A 201 4.46 17.64 -10.90
CA SER A 201 4.74 17.04 -9.58
C SER A 201 4.57 15.52 -9.60
N VAL A 202 3.54 15.03 -10.28
CA VAL A 202 3.19 13.61 -10.36
C VAL A 202 3.79 12.90 -11.57
N TYR A 203 4.50 13.61 -12.45
CA TYR A 203 5.18 13.01 -13.59
C TYR A 203 6.46 12.28 -13.14
N SER A 204 6.57 11.01 -13.50
CA SER A 204 7.81 10.25 -13.34
C SER A 204 8.68 10.41 -14.58
N GLY A 205 9.81 11.10 -14.44
CA GLY A 205 10.77 11.28 -15.55
C GLY A 205 11.36 9.96 -16.06
N HIS A 206 11.52 8.96 -15.19
CA HIS A 206 12.05 7.65 -15.55
C HIS A 206 11.02 6.75 -16.26
N LYS A 207 9.75 6.80 -15.83
CA LYS A 207 8.69 5.94 -16.40
C LYS A 207 7.88 6.61 -17.52
N HIS A 208 8.04 7.92 -17.71
CA HIS A 208 7.37 8.72 -18.74
C HIS A 208 5.83 8.75 -18.65
N TYR A 209 5.27 8.58 -17.45
CA TYR A 209 3.85 8.76 -17.18
C TYR A 209 3.60 9.35 -15.79
N HIS A 210 2.35 9.79 -15.55
CA HIS A 210 1.94 10.42 -14.30
C HIS A 210 1.47 9.36 -13.32
N GLY A 211 1.72 9.55 -12.03
CA GLY A 211 1.30 8.60 -11.00
C GLY A 211 1.77 8.94 -9.60
N PHE A 212 1.34 8.10 -8.66
CA PHE A 212 1.81 8.12 -7.28
C PHE A 212 2.65 6.89 -7.02
N LYS A 213 3.76 7.08 -6.31
CA LYS A 213 4.55 5.97 -5.82
C LYS A 213 4.05 5.49 -4.47
N PHE A 214 4.19 4.19 -4.29
CA PHE A 214 4.04 3.50 -3.03
C PHE A 214 5.29 2.67 -2.79
N GLN A 215 5.49 2.29 -1.55
CA GLN A 215 6.51 1.35 -1.12
C GLN A 215 5.81 0.28 -0.29
N ALA A 216 6.22 -0.97 -0.43
CA ALA A 216 5.76 -2.01 0.45
C ALA A 216 6.88 -2.94 0.89
N VAL A 217 6.72 -3.51 2.09
CA VAL A 217 7.50 -4.64 2.58
C VAL A 217 6.62 -5.87 2.51
N LEU A 218 7.09 -6.89 1.81
CA LEU A 218 6.47 -8.21 1.79
C LEU A 218 7.22 -9.15 2.73
N THR A 219 6.48 -9.90 3.54
CA THR A 219 7.02 -10.91 4.46
C THR A 219 6.77 -12.33 3.96
N PRO A 220 7.50 -13.33 4.50
CA PRO A 220 7.36 -14.74 4.13
C PRO A 220 5.95 -15.31 4.26
N ASP A 221 5.15 -14.81 5.20
CA ASP A 221 3.73 -15.16 5.38
C ASP A 221 2.82 -14.70 4.23
N GLY A 222 3.39 -14.00 3.23
CA GLY A 222 2.70 -13.54 2.04
C GLY A 222 1.99 -12.20 2.19
N LEU A 223 2.10 -11.54 3.35
CA LEU A 223 1.44 -10.25 3.62
C LEU A 223 2.28 -9.07 3.15
N LEU A 224 1.61 -8.05 2.63
CA LEU A 224 2.14 -6.69 2.52
C LEU A 224 2.17 -6.07 3.92
N SER A 225 3.25 -6.34 4.64
CA SER A 225 3.45 -6.08 6.06
C SER A 225 3.62 -4.61 6.43
N SER A 226 4.07 -3.81 5.48
CA SER A 226 4.19 -2.36 5.61
C SER A 226 3.90 -1.76 4.24
N VAL A 227 3.02 -0.77 4.14
CA VAL A 227 2.67 -0.05 2.93
C VAL A 227 2.72 1.45 3.20
N PHE A 228 3.55 2.15 2.45
CA PHE A 228 3.70 3.60 2.53
C PHE A 228 3.38 4.28 1.19
N GLY A 229 2.77 5.47 1.28
CA GLY A 229 2.31 6.27 0.14
C GLY A 229 0.89 6.81 0.37
N PRO A 230 0.30 7.48 -0.63
CA PRO A 230 0.91 7.87 -1.90
C PRO A 230 1.97 8.97 -1.74
N VAL A 231 3.06 8.90 -2.51
CA VAL A 231 4.01 10.01 -2.70
C VAL A 231 4.06 10.39 -4.17
N VAL A 232 4.32 11.65 -4.48
CA VAL A 232 4.41 12.13 -5.86
C VAL A 232 5.45 11.36 -6.68
N GLY A 233 5.11 11.01 -7.92
CA GLY A 233 5.89 10.09 -8.77
C GLY A 233 7.31 10.52 -9.15
N SER A 234 7.64 11.79 -8.92
CA SER A 234 8.97 12.37 -9.15
C SER A 234 10.01 12.00 -8.08
N CYS A 235 9.57 11.57 -6.88
CA CYS A 235 10.48 11.16 -5.81
C CYS A 235 11.18 9.83 -6.11
N GLY A 236 12.46 9.71 -5.76
CA GLY A 236 13.20 8.44 -5.82
C GLY A 236 12.80 7.47 -4.71
N ASP A 237 13.17 6.20 -4.85
CA ASP A 237 12.75 5.15 -3.91
C ASP A 237 13.44 5.28 -2.54
N TRP A 238 14.67 5.81 -2.51
CA TRP A 238 15.33 6.22 -1.27
C TRP A 238 14.56 7.30 -0.50
N MET A 239 13.95 8.27 -1.21
CA MET A 239 13.14 9.32 -0.56
C MET A 239 11.88 8.72 0.05
N LEU A 240 11.23 7.77 -0.64
CA LEU A 240 10.10 7.01 -0.09
C LEU A 240 10.48 6.28 1.19
N PHE A 241 11.63 5.61 1.18
CA PHE A 241 12.16 4.92 2.36
C PHE A 241 12.34 5.87 3.53
N GLN A 242 12.99 7.02 3.32
CA GLN A 242 13.19 8.02 4.37
C GLN A 242 11.88 8.58 4.90
N GLN A 243 10.91 8.87 4.02
CA GLN A 243 9.60 9.40 4.42
C GLN A 243 8.72 8.38 5.12
N SER A 244 8.88 7.09 4.82
CA SER A 244 8.11 6.01 5.45
C SER A 244 8.40 5.85 6.94
N SER A 245 9.55 6.36 7.40
CA SER A 245 10.06 6.17 8.76
C SER A 245 10.22 4.69 9.18
N ILE A 246 10.21 3.75 8.24
CA ILE A 246 10.33 2.31 8.55
C ILE A 246 11.66 1.97 9.23
N GLU A 247 12.74 2.68 8.88
CA GLU A 247 14.03 2.54 9.57
C GLU A 247 13.91 2.89 11.05
N ASN A 248 13.19 3.95 11.40
CA ASN A 248 13.00 4.35 12.79
C ASN A 248 12.15 3.32 13.54
N ASN A 249 11.09 2.79 12.91
CA ASN A 249 10.26 1.76 13.52
C ASN A 249 11.08 0.50 13.84
N ILE A 250 11.95 0.07 12.93
CA ILE A 250 12.83 -1.10 13.12
C ILE A 250 13.87 -0.84 14.22
N LYS A 251 14.50 0.34 14.22
CA LYS A 251 15.44 0.75 15.29
C LYS A 251 14.76 0.73 16.65
N THR A 252 13.62 1.42 16.78
CA THR A 252 12.86 1.47 18.03
C THR A 252 12.44 0.07 18.48
N LEU A 253 12.02 -0.82 17.56
CA LEU A 253 11.70 -2.21 17.90
C LEU A 253 12.89 -2.94 18.54
N PHE A 254 14.08 -2.87 17.93
CA PHE A 254 15.26 -3.58 18.44
C PHE A 254 15.84 -2.93 19.69
N GLU A 255 15.89 -1.61 19.76
CA GLU A 255 16.35 -0.86 20.94
C GLU A 255 15.44 -1.12 22.14
N THR A 256 14.11 -1.10 21.95
CA THR A 256 13.15 -1.38 23.04
C THR A 256 13.22 -2.83 23.53
N ALA A 257 13.66 -3.74 22.66
CA ALA A 257 13.86 -5.15 23.00
C ALA A 257 15.30 -5.48 23.44
N ASP A 258 16.14 -4.46 23.65
CA ASP A 258 17.55 -4.58 24.06
C ASP A 258 18.38 -5.53 23.15
N ILE A 259 18.10 -5.52 21.84
CA ILE A 259 18.82 -6.36 20.87
C ILE A 259 20.13 -5.69 20.44
N PRO A 260 21.30 -6.35 20.58
CA PRO A 260 22.58 -5.83 20.11
C PRO A 260 22.58 -5.52 18.61
N GLU A 261 23.26 -4.45 18.18
CA GLU A 261 23.30 -4.00 16.77
C GLU A 261 23.81 -5.08 15.81
N ASP A 262 24.71 -5.95 16.27
CA ASP A 262 25.27 -7.05 15.48
C ASP A 262 24.30 -8.24 15.33
N GLU A 263 23.17 -8.24 16.04
CA GLU A 263 22.06 -9.19 15.90
C GLU A 263 20.86 -8.61 15.16
N TRP A 264 20.92 -7.35 14.71
CA TRP A 264 19.80 -6.73 14.01
C TRP A 264 19.49 -7.45 12.70
N LEU A 265 18.19 -7.53 12.40
CA LEU A 265 17.68 -8.08 11.15
C LEU A 265 17.36 -6.96 10.17
N TYR A 266 17.47 -7.26 8.88
CA TYR A 266 17.35 -6.31 7.79
C TYR A 266 16.19 -6.66 6.85
N ILE A 267 15.74 -5.66 6.12
CA ILE A 267 14.90 -5.86 4.94
C ILE A 267 15.79 -5.85 3.70
N TYR A 268 15.58 -6.81 2.79
CA TYR A 268 16.32 -6.85 1.54
C TYR A 268 15.60 -6.04 0.45
N GLY A 269 16.30 -5.09 -0.15
CA GLY A 269 15.76 -4.23 -1.20
C GLY A 269 16.62 -4.21 -2.46
N ASP A 270 16.12 -3.51 -3.47
CA ASP A 270 16.92 -3.16 -4.64
C ASP A 270 18.09 -2.21 -4.27
N PRO A 271 18.99 -1.87 -5.21
CA PRO A 271 20.10 -0.97 -4.94
C PRO A 271 19.70 0.43 -4.43
N ALA A 272 18.48 0.89 -4.68
CA ALA A 272 17.97 2.18 -4.20
C ALA A 272 17.70 2.18 -2.69
N TYR A 273 17.58 1.00 -2.08
CA TYR A 273 17.42 0.82 -0.63
C TYR A 273 18.73 0.52 0.10
N THR A 274 19.90 0.79 -0.50
CA THR A 274 21.19 0.55 0.16
C THR A 274 21.66 1.76 0.99
N GLY A 275 22.15 1.52 2.22
CA GLY A 275 22.79 2.56 3.05
C GLY A 275 22.05 2.95 4.34
N SER A 276 21.18 2.07 4.86
CA SER A 276 20.46 2.25 6.12
C SER A 276 20.85 1.16 7.13
N ALA A 277 20.59 1.39 8.43
CA ALA A 277 20.72 0.36 9.45
C ALA A 277 19.59 -0.71 9.40
N ALA A 278 18.53 -0.46 8.63
CA ALA A 278 17.36 -1.34 8.53
C ALA A 278 17.29 -2.13 7.22
N THR A 279 18.11 -1.78 6.21
CA THR A 279 18.05 -2.41 4.89
C THR A 279 19.41 -2.84 4.38
N ILE A 280 19.41 -3.94 3.65
CA ILE A 280 20.57 -4.42 2.89
C ILE A 280 20.18 -4.63 1.43
N GLY A 281 21.19 -4.70 0.58
CA GLY A 281 21.01 -5.03 -0.84
C GLY A 281 22.15 -5.91 -1.32
N ALA A 282 22.15 -6.20 -2.62
CA ALA A 282 23.17 -7.05 -3.23
C ALA A 282 24.59 -6.51 -2.96
N TYR A 283 25.54 -7.42 -2.70
CA TYR A 283 26.96 -7.10 -2.66
C TYR A 283 27.39 -6.52 -4.00
N LYS A 284 27.97 -5.32 -3.97
CA LYS A 284 28.49 -4.65 -5.16
C LYS A 284 29.88 -5.19 -5.47
N LYS A 285 30.16 -5.46 -6.75
CA LYS A 285 31.50 -5.83 -7.20
C LYS A 285 32.48 -4.70 -6.83
N PRO A 286 33.53 -4.96 -6.03
CA PRO A 286 34.48 -3.92 -5.69
C PRO A 286 35.33 -3.55 -6.91
N GLN A 287 35.84 -2.33 -6.94
CA GLN A 287 36.71 -1.87 -8.03
C GLN A 287 37.95 -2.78 -8.08
N ASN A 288 38.26 -3.33 -9.26
CA ASN A 288 39.39 -4.22 -9.53
C ASN A 288 39.40 -5.59 -8.81
N SER A 289 38.26 -6.07 -8.30
CA SER A 289 38.15 -7.44 -7.77
C SER A 289 36.82 -8.08 -8.15
N GLN A 290 36.70 -9.39 -7.99
CA GLN A 290 35.45 -10.12 -8.19
C GLN A 290 34.72 -10.27 -6.85
N LEU A 291 33.42 -10.48 -6.90
CA LEU A 291 32.68 -10.96 -5.73
C LEU A 291 33.26 -12.31 -5.31
N THR A 292 33.31 -12.56 -4.00
CA THR A 292 33.62 -13.90 -3.51
C THR A 292 32.52 -14.88 -3.92
N ALA A 293 32.82 -16.18 -3.93
CA ALA A 293 31.82 -17.20 -4.25
C ALA A 293 30.58 -17.09 -3.34
N SER A 294 30.79 -16.86 -2.04
CA SER A 294 29.71 -16.67 -1.06
C SER A 294 28.88 -15.40 -1.33
N GLN A 295 29.51 -14.27 -1.67
CA GLN A 295 28.79 -13.05 -2.02
C GLN A 295 27.98 -13.22 -3.31
N SER A 296 28.56 -13.89 -4.30
CA SER A 296 27.86 -14.18 -5.57
C SER A 296 26.68 -15.12 -5.35
N GLN A 297 26.83 -16.12 -4.47
CA GLN A 297 25.76 -17.05 -4.12
C GLN A 297 24.65 -16.33 -3.37
N PHE A 298 24.98 -15.53 -2.34
CA PHE A 298 24.02 -14.70 -1.62
C PHE A 298 23.22 -13.81 -2.57
N ASN A 299 23.90 -13.07 -3.46
CA ASN A 299 23.23 -12.20 -4.42
C ASN A 299 22.27 -12.96 -5.34
N LYS A 300 22.65 -14.17 -5.76
CA LYS A 300 21.82 -15.03 -6.62
C LYS A 300 20.56 -15.48 -5.88
N GLU A 301 20.70 -16.03 -4.68
CA GLU A 301 19.60 -16.48 -3.84
C GLU A 301 18.65 -15.34 -3.49
N MET A 302 19.21 -14.22 -3.02
CA MET A 302 18.42 -13.04 -2.65
C MET A 302 17.70 -12.40 -3.83
N SER A 303 18.33 -12.33 -5.00
CA SER A 303 17.67 -11.83 -6.22
C SER A 303 16.49 -12.73 -6.63
N GLN A 304 16.64 -14.05 -6.52
CA GLN A 304 15.58 -15.01 -6.82
C GLN A 304 14.42 -14.92 -5.84
N ASN A 305 14.70 -14.74 -4.55
CA ASN A 305 13.67 -14.66 -3.51
C ASN A 305 13.01 -13.29 -3.46
N ARG A 306 13.71 -12.20 -3.83
CA ARG A 306 13.16 -10.83 -3.88
C ARG A 306 11.96 -10.70 -4.81
N VAL A 307 11.85 -11.51 -5.87
CA VAL A 307 10.68 -11.56 -6.77
C VAL A 307 9.36 -11.75 -6.01
N ALA A 308 9.40 -12.28 -4.78
CA ALA A 308 8.25 -12.32 -3.89
C ALA A 308 7.53 -10.97 -3.76
N VAL A 309 8.24 -9.85 -3.53
CA VAL A 309 7.60 -8.52 -3.38
C VAL A 309 6.83 -8.11 -4.63
N GLU A 310 7.35 -8.45 -5.82
CA GLU A 310 6.68 -8.23 -7.09
C GLU A 310 5.44 -9.13 -7.23
N HIS A 311 5.48 -10.37 -6.73
CA HIS A 311 4.28 -11.21 -6.62
C HIS A 311 3.24 -10.59 -5.70
N GLY A 312 3.64 -9.96 -4.58
CA GLY A 312 2.75 -9.22 -3.69
C GLY A 312 1.99 -8.10 -4.42
N PHE A 313 2.71 -7.26 -5.17
CA PHE A 313 2.07 -6.24 -6.03
C PHE A 313 1.21 -6.86 -7.14
N GLY A 314 1.65 -7.99 -7.70
CA GLY A 314 0.88 -8.75 -8.68
C GLY A 314 -0.46 -9.24 -8.14
N LEU A 315 -0.52 -9.71 -6.88
CA LEU A 315 -1.77 -10.12 -6.23
C LEU A 315 -2.74 -8.95 -6.09
N VAL A 316 -2.25 -7.78 -5.69
CA VAL A 316 -3.09 -6.56 -5.61
C VAL A 316 -3.71 -6.24 -6.97
N GLN A 317 -2.93 -6.29 -8.04
CA GLN A 317 -3.42 -6.02 -9.40
C GLN A 317 -4.35 -7.11 -9.92
N HIS A 318 -4.11 -8.37 -9.54
CA HIS A 318 -4.91 -9.52 -9.96
C HIS A 318 -6.31 -9.48 -9.35
N TYR A 319 -6.41 -9.26 -8.04
CA TYR A 319 -7.71 -9.18 -7.35
C TYR A 319 -8.40 -7.83 -7.57
N TRP A 320 -7.64 -6.74 -7.64
CA TRP A 320 -8.17 -5.38 -7.70
C TRP A 320 -7.73 -4.69 -8.99
N ALA A 321 -8.20 -5.18 -10.14
CA ALA A 321 -7.74 -4.72 -11.45
C ALA A 321 -7.98 -3.23 -11.70
N LYS A 322 -8.93 -2.60 -10.97
CA LYS A 322 -9.10 -1.14 -11.02
C LYS A 322 -7.82 -0.39 -10.65
N SER A 323 -7.06 -0.89 -9.66
CA SER A 323 -5.79 -0.31 -9.25
C SER A 323 -4.72 -0.35 -10.36
N ALA A 324 -4.78 -1.30 -11.29
CA ALA A 324 -3.88 -1.32 -12.45
C ALA A 324 -4.38 -0.42 -13.61
N TYR A 325 -5.66 -0.04 -13.60
CA TYR A 325 -6.29 0.66 -14.71
C TYR A 325 -6.22 2.18 -14.58
N HIS A 326 -5.12 2.74 -15.08
CA HIS A 326 -4.79 4.16 -14.97
C HIS A 326 -5.87 5.14 -15.47
N LEU A 327 -6.73 4.76 -16.43
CA LEU A 327 -7.79 5.64 -16.92
C LEU A 327 -8.92 5.85 -15.90
N SER A 328 -9.04 4.97 -14.90
CA SER A 328 -9.93 5.18 -13.75
C SER A 328 -9.32 6.06 -12.65
N HIS A 329 -8.01 6.28 -12.69
CA HIS A 329 -7.28 7.02 -11.67
C HIS A 329 -7.18 8.49 -12.04
N LYS A 330 -8.19 9.26 -11.64
CA LYS A 330 -8.30 10.69 -11.90
C LYS A 330 -8.02 11.48 -10.64
N ILE A 331 -6.84 12.11 -10.60
CA ILE A 331 -6.43 13.01 -9.51
C ILE A 331 -7.44 14.17 -9.43
N GLY A 332 -7.85 14.53 -8.21
CA GLY A 332 -8.85 15.57 -7.95
C GLY A 332 -10.31 15.12 -8.12
N LEU A 333 -10.55 13.95 -8.73
CA LEU A 333 -11.90 13.40 -8.95
C LEU A 333 -12.13 12.05 -8.26
N SER A 334 -11.07 11.41 -7.78
CA SER A 334 -11.13 10.11 -7.10
C SER A 334 -10.02 9.98 -6.06
N PRO A 335 -10.28 9.31 -4.93
CA PRO A 335 -9.29 9.07 -3.89
C PRO A 335 -8.32 7.94 -4.28
N VAL A 336 -7.49 8.18 -5.31
CA VAL A 336 -6.56 7.18 -5.89
C VAL A 336 -5.67 6.55 -4.82
N GLY A 337 -5.13 7.37 -3.92
CA GLY A 337 -4.27 6.94 -2.83
C GLY A 337 -4.95 5.95 -1.88
N ALA A 338 -6.12 6.34 -1.38
CA ALA A 338 -6.93 5.52 -0.47
C ALA A 338 -7.44 4.25 -1.15
N SER A 339 -7.75 4.31 -2.44
CA SER A 339 -8.21 3.15 -3.21
C SER A 339 -7.13 2.07 -3.31
N TYR A 340 -5.89 2.45 -3.65
CA TYR A 340 -4.77 1.49 -3.69
C TYR A 340 -4.44 0.94 -2.31
N PHE A 341 -4.43 1.81 -1.29
CA PHE A 341 -4.25 1.39 0.10
C PHE A 341 -5.30 0.34 0.52
N THR A 342 -6.57 0.60 0.21
CA THR A 342 -7.68 -0.34 0.50
C THR A 342 -7.50 -1.66 -0.25
N ALA A 343 -7.05 -1.62 -1.50
CA ALA A 343 -6.73 -2.82 -2.27
C ALA A 343 -5.60 -3.65 -1.63
N CYS A 344 -4.56 -3.02 -1.09
CA CYS A 344 -3.51 -3.71 -0.33
C CYS A 344 -4.07 -4.40 0.93
N LEU A 345 -4.90 -3.70 1.71
CA LEU A 345 -5.54 -4.29 2.89
C LEU A 345 -6.41 -5.50 2.54
N LEU A 346 -7.28 -5.37 1.54
CA LEU A 346 -8.14 -6.47 1.09
C LEU A 346 -7.32 -7.66 0.55
N THR A 347 -6.18 -7.40 -0.09
CA THR A 347 -5.26 -8.46 -0.54
C THR A 347 -4.63 -9.20 0.65
N ASN A 348 -4.29 -8.49 1.73
CA ASN A 348 -3.85 -9.12 2.98
C ASN A 348 -4.97 -9.98 3.59
N ILE A 349 -6.21 -9.48 3.62
CA ILE A 349 -7.37 -10.25 4.10
C ILE A 349 -7.55 -11.54 3.28
N MET A 350 -7.49 -11.47 1.94
CA MET A 350 -7.52 -12.66 1.08
C MET A 350 -6.37 -13.63 1.39
N THR A 351 -5.19 -13.09 1.69
CA THR A 351 -4.03 -13.92 2.05
C THR A 351 -4.23 -14.62 3.40
N CYS A 352 -4.83 -13.96 4.40
CA CYS A 352 -5.17 -14.61 5.67
C CYS A 352 -6.22 -15.72 5.49
N LEU A 353 -7.22 -15.50 4.64
CA LEU A 353 -8.31 -16.47 4.42
C LEU A 353 -7.89 -17.69 3.56
N HIS A 354 -7.04 -17.48 2.56
CA HIS A 354 -6.75 -18.50 1.55
C HIS A 354 -5.27 -18.92 1.45
N GLY A 355 -4.37 -18.17 2.11
CA GLY A 355 -2.96 -18.19 1.79
C GLY A 355 -2.67 -17.66 0.39
N ASN A 356 -1.39 -17.62 0.02
CA ASN A 356 -0.97 -17.27 -1.34
C ASN A 356 0.32 -18.01 -1.76
N GLN A 357 0.76 -17.83 -3.00
CA GLN A 357 1.96 -18.50 -3.52
C GLN A 357 3.26 -18.12 -2.77
N VAL A 358 3.32 -16.93 -2.16
CA VAL A 358 4.47 -16.48 -1.37
C VAL A 358 4.56 -17.29 -0.09
N SER A 359 3.47 -17.33 0.69
CA SER A 359 3.38 -18.12 1.93
C SER A 359 3.75 -19.60 1.71
N LYS A 360 3.28 -20.19 0.61
CA LYS A 360 3.61 -21.57 0.21
C LYS A 360 5.08 -21.74 -0.16
N ARG A 361 5.65 -20.80 -0.91
CA ARG A 361 7.07 -20.84 -1.33
C ARG A 361 8.01 -20.80 -0.13
N PHE A 362 7.79 -19.89 0.81
CA PHE A 362 8.63 -19.74 2.01
C PHE A 362 8.25 -20.73 3.13
N GLY A 363 7.19 -21.52 2.95
CA GLY A 363 6.69 -22.44 3.99
C GLY A 363 6.23 -21.72 5.25
N CYS A 364 5.80 -20.46 5.15
CA CYS A 364 5.37 -19.63 6.27
C CYS A 364 3.86 -19.35 6.11
N PRO A 365 2.98 -19.96 6.93
CA PRO A 365 1.54 -19.74 6.81
C PRO A 365 1.17 -18.30 7.21
N ALA A 366 0.18 -17.75 6.51
CA ALA A 366 -0.45 -16.49 6.87
C ALA A 366 -1.09 -16.58 8.27
N PRO A 367 -1.14 -15.48 9.04
CA PRO A 367 -1.89 -15.45 10.29
C PRO A 367 -3.39 -15.60 10.02
N SER A 368 -4.14 -15.81 11.10
CA SER A 368 -5.60 -15.70 11.06
C SER A 368 -6.03 -14.30 10.63
N PHE A 369 -7.27 -14.18 10.16
CA PHE A 369 -7.80 -12.91 9.67
C PHE A 369 -8.10 -11.92 10.81
N GLU A 370 -8.50 -12.44 11.96
CA GLU A 370 -9.06 -11.71 13.12
C GLU A 370 -8.11 -10.76 13.85
#